data_AF-A0A7S4T7V4-F1
#
_entry.id   AF-A0A7S4T7V4-F1
#
_cell.length_a   1.000
_cell.length_b   1.000
_cell.length_c   1.000
_cell.angle_alpha   90.00
_cell.angle_beta   90.00
_cell.angle_gamma   90.00
#
_symmetry.space_group_name_H-M   'P 1'
#
loop_
_entity.id
_entity.type
_entity.pdbx_description
1 polymer ?
#
loop_
_entity_poly.entity_id
_entity_poly.type
_entity_poly.pdbx_seq_one_letter_code
_entity_poly.pdbx_strand_id
1 'polypeptide(L)'
;MASTLVKKGQQAVVVIATDGLPSDAQGHGGKFFSDQFVESLRSLQSLPVWVVIRLCTNDEEVVRFYEELDTTLELNVELIDDFVDEAREVHKHNPWLNYALPLHRCREMGFHDRLFDLLDERTLTKTELYQFCALLFGGLWDGVVDPEIDWDGFMQQLGEMLLSEEHQWSPVSKKVQPWIDMKALNKIYGDNYGLDWLKAVNNGLGIAMLVLAVAVFEVWFMD
;
A
#
# COMPACT_ATOMS: atom_id res chain seq x y z
N MET A 1 0.01 -28.54 11.13
CA MET A 1 -0.66 -27.42 10.44
C MET A 1 0.34 -26.53 9.73
N ALA A 2 1.37 -26.00 10.42
CA ALA A 2 2.42 -25.18 9.78
C ALA A 2 3.08 -25.84 8.56
N SER A 3 3.50 -27.10 8.66
CA SER A 3 4.08 -27.85 7.54
C SER A 3 3.13 -28.07 6.36
N THR A 4 1.81 -27.99 6.57
CA THR A 4 0.81 -28.10 5.51
C THR A 4 0.64 -26.78 4.77
N LEU A 5 0.69 -25.65 5.48
CA LEU A 5 0.64 -24.30 4.89
C LEU A 5 1.87 -24.05 4.01
N VAL A 6 3.06 -24.31 4.55
CA VAL A 6 4.33 -24.17 3.79
C VAL A 6 4.30 -24.99 2.50
N LYS A 7 3.88 -26.26 2.57
CA LYS A 7 3.79 -27.13 1.38
C LYS A 7 2.80 -26.65 0.32
N LYS A 8 1.83 -25.82 0.70
CA LYS A 8 0.82 -25.24 -0.20
C LYS A 8 1.16 -23.81 -0.63
N GLY A 9 2.30 -23.26 -0.21
CA GLY A 9 2.64 -21.85 -0.44
C GLY A 9 1.67 -20.89 0.26
N GLN A 10 1.08 -21.31 1.37
CA GLN A 10 0.11 -20.52 2.13
C GLN A 10 0.76 -19.95 3.40
N GLN A 11 0.25 -18.81 3.85
CA GLN A 11 0.62 -18.15 5.10
C GLN A 11 -0.63 -17.88 5.93
N ALA A 12 -0.48 -17.84 7.25
CA ALA A 12 -1.52 -17.34 8.14
C ALA A 12 -1.25 -15.88 8.49
N VAL A 13 -2.29 -15.05 8.52
CA VAL A 13 -2.19 -13.66 9.00
C VAL A 13 -2.78 -13.59 10.41
N VAL A 14 -2.06 -12.96 11.33
CA VAL A 14 -2.53 -12.65 12.68
C VAL A 14 -2.59 -11.13 12.82
N VAL A 15 -3.80 -10.58 12.86
CA VAL A 15 -4.02 -9.15 13.06
C VAL A 15 -4.31 -8.88 14.53
N ILE A 16 -3.48 -8.04 15.16
CA ILE A 16 -3.61 -7.59 16.54
C ILE A 16 -3.99 -6.11 16.51
N ALA A 17 -5.26 -5.81 16.76
CA ALA A 17 -5.72 -4.44 16.96
C ALA A 17 -5.61 -4.09 18.45
N THR A 18 -4.87 -3.03 18.78
CA THR A 18 -4.60 -2.66 20.18
C THR A 18 -4.57 -1.15 20.37
N ASP A 19 -5.06 -0.68 21.51
CA ASP A 19 -4.96 0.71 21.98
C ASP A 19 -4.07 0.83 23.24
N GLY A 20 -3.42 -0.26 23.64
CA GLY A 20 -2.67 -0.33 24.89
C GLY A 20 -1.46 -1.27 24.86
N LEU A 21 -0.71 -1.23 25.96
CA LEU A 21 0.39 -2.16 26.23
C LEU A 21 -0.14 -3.57 26.55
N PRO A 22 0.68 -4.62 26.32
CA PRO A 22 0.30 -5.98 26.70
C PRO A 22 -0.08 -6.11 28.17
N SER A 23 -1.20 -6.77 28.43
CA SER A 23 -1.76 -6.97 29.77
C SER A 23 -2.39 -8.36 29.91
N ASP A 24 -2.68 -8.77 31.15
CA ASP A 24 -3.43 -9.99 31.42
C ASP A 24 -4.94 -9.85 31.15
N ALA A 25 -5.69 -10.92 31.39
CA ALA A 25 -7.14 -10.93 31.23
C ALA A 25 -7.90 -9.97 32.18
N GLN A 26 -7.22 -9.41 33.19
CA GLN A 26 -7.77 -8.43 34.13
C GLN A 26 -7.31 -6.99 33.80
N GLY A 27 -6.49 -6.80 32.76
CA GLY A 27 -5.94 -5.51 32.36
C GLY A 27 -4.69 -5.09 33.16
N HIS A 28 -4.09 -6.00 33.94
CA HIS A 28 -2.82 -5.70 34.59
C HIS A 28 -1.69 -5.78 33.59
N GLY A 29 -1.04 -4.64 33.33
CA GLY A 29 0.13 -4.53 32.47
C GLY A 29 1.45 -4.62 33.24
N GLY A 30 2.53 -4.25 32.54
CA GLY A 30 3.88 -4.16 33.09
C GLY A 30 4.87 -5.06 32.38
N LYS A 31 6.16 -4.86 32.69
CA LYS A 31 7.29 -5.48 31.96
C LYS A 31 7.16 -7.00 31.79
N PHE A 32 6.66 -7.71 32.81
CA PHE A 32 6.47 -9.16 32.73
C PHE A 32 5.53 -9.56 31.58
N PHE A 33 4.41 -8.86 31.40
CA PHE A 33 3.46 -9.14 30.33
C PHE A 33 3.97 -8.68 28.97
N SER A 34 4.67 -7.55 28.91
CA SER A 34 5.37 -7.11 27.70
C SER A 34 6.40 -8.14 27.24
N ASP A 35 7.23 -8.65 28.14
CA ASP A 35 8.24 -9.68 27.83
C ASP A 35 7.57 -10.98 27.37
N GLN A 36 6.47 -11.40 28.01
CA GLN A 36 5.71 -12.59 27.62
C GLN A 36 5.08 -12.44 26.23
N PHE A 37 4.55 -11.25 25.91
CA PHE A 37 4.01 -10.94 24.60
C PHE A 37 5.09 -11.00 23.52
N VAL A 38 6.24 -10.37 23.75
CA VAL A 38 7.41 -10.42 22.86
C VAL A 38 7.85 -11.86 22.61
N GLU A 39 7.94 -12.68 23.66
CA GLU A 39 8.32 -14.09 23.52
C GLU A 39 7.29 -14.90 22.72
N SER A 40 6.02 -14.57 22.87
CA SER A 40 4.94 -15.17 22.08
C SER A 40 5.08 -14.82 20.59
N LEU A 41 5.39 -13.55 20.26
CA LEU A 41 5.66 -13.13 18.88
C LEU A 41 6.89 -13.83 18.29
N ARG A 42 7.97 -13.97 19.07
CA ARG A 42 9.16 -14.73 18.64
C ARG A 42 8.83 -16.18 18.32
N SER A 43 7.94 -16.81 19.09
CA SER A 43 7.54 -18.20 18.81
C SER A 43 6.87 -18.35 17.43
N LEU A 44 6.19 -17.30 16.93
CA LEU A 44 5.54 -17.28 15.62
C LEU A 44 6.53 -17.17 14.45
N GLN A 45 7.77 -16.69 14.66
CA GLN A 45 8.79 -16.57 13.61
C GLN A 45 9.09 -17.87 12.89
N SER A 46 9.05 -18.98 13.63
CA SER A 46 9.35 -20.30 13.08
C SER A 46 8.23 -20.86 12.19
N LEU A 47 7.10 -20.14 12.09
CA LEU A 47 5.89 -20.56 11.38
C LEU A 47 5.65 -19.65 10.18
N PRO A 48 4.91 -20.11 9.16
CA PRO A 48 4.48 -19.27 8.04
C PRO A 48 3.35 -18.33 8.51
N VAL A 49 3.69 -17.37 9.36
CA VAL A 49 2.78 -16.39 9.95
C VAL A 49 3.27 -14.98 9.61
N TRP A 50 2.36 -14.13 9.13
CA TRP A 50 2.52 -12.69 9.06
C TRP A 50 1.74 -12.07 10.21
N VAL A 51 2.36 -11.20 10.99
CA VAL A 51 1.69 -10.52 12.10
C VAL A 51 1.49 -9.07 11.70
N VAL A 52 0.28 -8.56 11.87
CA VAL A 52 -0.01 -7.13 11.71
C VAL A 52 -0.40 -6.57 13.05
N ILE A 53 0.30 -5.56 13.52
CA ILE A 53 -0.05 -4.80 14.72
C ILE A 53 -0.68 -3.50 14.25
N ARG A 54 -2.00 -3.39 14.45
CA ARG A 54 -2.76 -2.19 14.14
C ARG A 54 -2.91 -1.35 15.41
N LEU A 55 -2.22 -0.22 15.44
CA LEU A 55 -2.36 0.74 16.54
C LEU A 55 -3.69 1.48 16.40
N CYS A 56 -4.47 1.47 17.48
CA CYS A 56 -5.75 2.14 17.59
C CYS A 56 -5.67 3.31 18.59
N THR A 57 -4.46 3.82 18.84
CA THR A 57 -4.18 4.84 19.85
C THR A 57 -3.06 5.75 19.38
N ASN A 58 -3.09 6.99 19.85
CA ASN A 58 -2.00 7.95 19.67
C ASN A 58 -1.23 8.16 20.99
N ASP A 59 -1.37 7.22 21.94
CA ASP A 59 -0.61 7.24 23.18
C ASP A 59 0.87 6.99 22.89
N GLU A 60 1.71 7.98 23.18
CA GLU A 60 3.14 7.97 22.86
C GLU A 60 3.91 6.81 23.53
N GLU A 61 3.46 6.32 24.69
CA GLU A 61 4.10 5.17 25.34
C GLU A 61 3.79 3.88 24.59
N VAL A 62 2.54 3.71 24.15
CA VAL A 62 2.10 2.55 23.37
C VAL A 62 2.78 2.53 22.00
N VAL A 63 2.74 3.64 21.27
CA VAL A 63 3.36 3.77 19.94
C VAL A 63 4.85 3.42 20.02
N ARG A 64 5.59 4.06 20.94
CA ARG A 64 7.02 3.81 21.13
C ARG A 64 7.33 2.35 21.45
N PHE A 65 6.52 1.69 22.28
CA PHE A 65 6.72 0.27 22.60
C PHE A 65 6.67 -0.61 21.35
N TYR A 66 5.70 -0.39 20.45
CA TYR A 66 5.56 -1.18 19.24
C TYR A 66 6.55 -0.78 18.13
N GLU A 67 6.97 0.48 18.05
CA GLU A 67 8.08 0.90 17.15
C GLU A 67 9.41 0.26 17.58
N GLU A 68 9.71 0.24 18.89
CA GLU A 68 10.88 -0.44 19.43
C GLU A 68 10.83 -1.95 19.19
N LEU A 69 9.62 -2.54 19.21
CA LEU A 69 9.39 -3.95 18.90
C LEU A 69 9.80 -4.30 17.47
N ASP A 70 9.38 -3.48 16.52
CA ASP A 70 9.71 -3.61 15.09
C ASP A 70 11.23 -3.50 14.85
N THR A 71 11.89 -2.54 15.50
CA THR A 71 13.35 -2.37 15.39
C THR A 71 14.14 -3.52 16.05
N THR A 72 13.64 -4.04 17.18
CA THR A 72 14.37 -5.02 18.01
C THR A 72 14.23 -6.44 17.48
N LEU A 73 13.11 -6.72 16.82
CA LEU A 73 12.79 -8.03 16.34
C LEU A 73 12.74 -7.91 14.83
N GLU A 74 13.74 -8.44 14.12
CA GLU A 74 13.71 -8.66 12.66
C GLU A 74 12.59 -9.67 12.31
N LEU A 75 11.35 -9.32 12.66
CA LEU A 75 10.17 -10.15 12.67
C LEU A 75 9.42 -9.98 11.35
N ASN A 76 8.61 -10.99 11.03
CA ASN A 76 7.52 -10.86 10.05
C ASN A 76 6.34 -10.11 10.71
N VAL A 77 6.60 -8.90 11.21
CA VAL A 77 5.62 -8.01 11.85
C VAL A 77 5.50 -6.77 11.00
N GLU A 78 4.27 -6.36 10.72
CA GLU A 78 3.94 -5.06 10.15
C GLU A 78 3.32 -4.21 11.24
N LEU A 79 3.88 -3.02 11.48
CA LEU A 79 3.26 -2.01 12.34
C LEU A 79 2.49 -1.03 11.46
N ILE A 80 1.21 -0.85 11.74
CA ILE A 80 0.35 0.09 11.00
C ILE A 80 -0.29 1.04 12.01
N ASP A 81 0.00 2.33 11.84
CA ASP A 81 -0.54 3.42 12.65
C ASP A 81 -1.87 3.96 12.07
N ASP A 82 -2.40 5.05 12.63
CA ASP A 82 -3.60 5.72 12.12
C ASP A 82 -3.47 6.06 10.63
N PHE A 83 -4.56 5.82 9.90
CA PHE A 83 -4.67 6.03 8.46
C PHE A 83 -4.19 7.41 7.99
N VAL A 84 -4.48 8.47 8.75
CA VAL A 84 -4.15 9.84 8.34
C VAL A 84 -2.68 10.14 8.56
N ASP A 85 -2.10 9.67 9.67
CA ASP A 85 -0.69 9.88 9.98
C ASP A 85 0.22 9.03 9.07
N GLU A 86 -0.15 7.77 8.84
CA GLU A 86 0.48 6.90 7.85
C GLU A 86 0.52 7.56 6.46
N ALA A 87 -0.62 8.11 6.01
CA ALA A 87 -0.69 8.78 4.72
C ALA A 87 0.19 10.02 4.63
N ARG A 88 0.46 10.71 5.75
CA ARG A 88 1.34 11.89 5.80
C ARG A 88 2.80 11.48 5.63
N GLU A 89 3.23 10.40 6.29
CA GLU A 89 4.60 9.89 6.13
C GLU A 89 4.83 9.38 4.71
N VAL A 90 3.89 8.61 4.15
CA VAL A 90 3.95 8.22 2.72
C VAL A 90 4.02 9.45 1.82
N HIS A 91 3.21 10.48 2.07
CA HIS A 91 3.21 11.69 1.25
C HIS A 91 4.52 12.50 1.35
N LYS A 92 5.22 12.45 2.48
CA LYS A 92 6.51 13.12 2.67
C LYS A 92 7.59 12.56 1.74
N HIS A 93 7.55 11.24 1.48
CA HIS A 93 8.55 10.55 0.66
C HIS A 93 8.09 10.33 -0.79
N ASN A 94 6.80 10.08 -1.00
CA ASN A 94 6.17 9.76 -2.26
C ASN A 94 4.90 10.63 -2.47
N PRO A 95 5.03 11.96 -2.62
CA PRO A 95 3.89 12.88 -2.69
C PRO A 95 3.02 12.69 -3.94
N TRP A 96 3.52 11.92 -4.90
CA TRP A 96 2.80 11.49 -6.11
C TRP A 96 1.74 10.43 -5.83
N LEU A 97 1.82 9.70 -4.71
CA LEU A 97 0.87 8.66 -4.34
C LEU A 97 -0.24 9.26 -3.47
N ASN A 98 -1.49 9.01 -3.85
CA ASN A 98 -2.64 9.18 -2.99
C ASN A 98 -2.82 7.92 -2.13
N TYR A 99 -2.23 7.90 -0.94
CA TYR A 99 -2.42 6.80 0.02
C TYR A 99 -3.86 6.79 0.52
N ALA A 100 -4.70 5.98 -0.11
CA ALA A 100 -6.13 5.93 0.13
C ALA A 100 -6.55 4.73 1.00
N LEU A 101 -7.78 4.81 1.51
CA LEU A 101 -8.31 3.85 2.47
C LEU A 101 -8.26 2.39 1.99
N PRO A 102 -8.52 2.04 0.71
CA PRO A 102 -8.42 0.65 0.27
C PRO A 102 -7.02 0.06 0.46
N LEU A 103 -5.97 0.82 0.12
CA LEU A 103 -4.58 0.37 0.28
C LEU A 103 -4.25 0.14 1.77
N HIS A 104 -4.62 1.10 2.61
CA HIS A 104 -4.44 0.98 4.06
C HIS A 104 -5.17 -0.24 4.64
N ARG A 105 -6.42 -0.49 4.23
CA ARG A 105 -7.19 -1.66 4.69
C ARG A 105 -6.61 -2.98 4.20
N CYS A 106 -6.05 -3.04 2.99
CA CYS A 106 -5.35 -4.23 2.51
C CYS A 106 -4.17 -4.59 3.42
N ARG A 107 -3.36 -3.59 3.80
CA ARG A 107 -2.23 -3.77 4.73
C ARG A 107 -2.70 -4.19 6.12
N GLU A 108 -3.72 -3.54 6.68
CA GLU A 108 -4.33 -3.97 7.96
C GLU A 108 -4.84 -5.41 7.95
N MET A 109 -5.26 -5.93 6.79
CA MET A 109 -5.71 -7.31 6.60
C MET A 109 -4.56 -8.30 6.34
N GLY A 110 -3.31 -7.82 6.36
CA GLY A 110 -2.09 -8.60 6.16
C GLY A 110 -1.73 -8.88 4.72
N PHE A 111 -2.21 -8.07 3.78
CA PHE A 111 -1.59 -8.02 2.46
C PHE A 111 -0.26 -7.28 2.59
N HIS A 112 0.83 -8.01 2.43
CA HIS A 112 2.18 -7.49 2.57
C HIS A 112 2.99 -7.66 1.28
N ASP A 113 3.72 -6.62 0.94
CA ASP A 113 4.78 -6.59 -0.05
C ASP A 113 5.84 -5.59 0.45
N ARG A 114 7.11 -5.90 0.23
CA ARG A 114 8.24 -5.04 0.65
C ARG A 114 8.10 -3.60 0.13
N LEU A 115 7.44 -3.40 -1.01
CA LEU A 115 7.24 -2.05 -1.55
C LEU A 115 6.39 -1.16 -0.65
N PHE A 116 5.50 -1.73 0.18
CA PHE A 116 4.70 -0.93 1.12
C PHE A 116 5.55 -0.39 2.26
N ASP A 117 6.49 -1.16 2.78
CA ASP A 117 7.44 -0.72 3.81
C ASP A 117 8.35 0.41 3.29
N LEU A 118 8.61 0.45 1.99
CA LEU A 118 9.45 1.49 1.40
C LEU A 118 8.71 2.82 1.15
N LEU A 119 7.37 2.84 1.21
CA LEU A 119 6.57 4.01 0.82
C LEU A 119 6.74 5.20 1.77
N ASP A 120 6.85 4.93 3.07
CA ASP A 120 7.00 5.91 4.16
C ASP A 120 8.46 6.06 4.62
N GLU A 121 9.37 5.17 4.21
CA GLU A 121 10.80 5.29 4.49
C GLU A 121 11.54 6.22 3.50
N ARG A 122 11.24 6.10 2.19
CA ARG A 122 11.98 6.83 1.15
C ARG A 122 11.22 6.96 -0.17
N THR A 123 11.72 7.85 -1.03
CA THR A 123 11.26 7.88 -2.42
C THR A 123 11.61 6.57 -3.11
N LEU A 124 10.64 5.98 -3.81
CA LEU A 124 10.86 4.77 -4.60
C LEU A 124 11.83 5.04 -5.77
N THR A 125 12.47 4.00 -6.28
CA THR A 125 13.18 4.05 -7.57
C THR A 125 12.19 3.90 -8.74
N LYS A 126 12.60 4.17 -9.98
CA LYS A 126 11.74 3.97 -11.17
C LYS A 126 11.29 2.51 -11.32
N THR A 127 12.21 1.57 -11.09
CA THR A 127 11.91 0.14 -11.08
C THR A 127 10.89 -0.22 -9.98
N GLU A 128 11.07 0.29 -8.75
CA GLU A 128 10.13 0.03 -7.65
C GLU A 128 8.77 0.69 -7.86
N LEU A 129 8.74 1.90 -8.43
CA LEU A 129 7.51 2.58 -8.86
C LEU A 129 6.73 1.71 -9.85
N TYR A 130 7.41 1.15 -10.86
CA TYR A 130 6.79 0.26 -11.83
C TYR A 130 6.18 -0.98 -11.18
N GLN A 131 6.93 -1.62 -10.28
CA GLN A 131 6.45 -2.78 -9.53
C GLN A 131 5.28 -2.43 -8.59
N PHE A 132 5.34 -1.28 -7.94
CA PHE A 132 4.28 -0.80 -7.05
C PHE A 132 2.98 -0.56 -7.83
N CYS A 133 3.08 0.05 -9.02
CA CYS A 133 1.91 0.24 -9.87
C CYS A 133 1.34 -1.10 -10.37
N ALA A 134 2.18 -2.11 -10.60
CA ALA A 134 1.71 -3.47 -10.89
C ALA A 134 0.87 -4.06 -9.74
N LEU A 135 1.26 -3.83 -8.50
CA LEU A 135 0.46 -4.23 -7.33
C LEU A 135 -0.86 -3.45 -7.25
N LEU A 136 -0.83 -2.15 -7.55
CA LEU A 136 -1.99 -1.27 -7.43
C LEU A 136 -3.06 -1.53 -8.50
N PHE A 137 -2.65 -1.73 -9.75
CA PHE A 137 -3.56 -1.91 -10.89
C PHE A 137 -3.76 -3.38 -11.29
N GLY A 138 -2.96 -4.30 -10.74
CA GLY A 138 -3.09 -5.74 -10.95
C GLY A 138 -3.05 -6.11 -12.43
N GLY A 139 -4.06 -6.85 -12.89
CA GLY A 139 -4.14 -7.35 -14.27
C GLY A 139 -4.20 -6.26 -15.36
N LEU A 140 -4.51 -5.01 -15.00
CA LEU A 140 -4.48 -3.88 -15.94
C LEU A 140 -3.04 -3.44 -16.29
N TRP A 141 -2.05 -3.87 -15.50
CA TRP A 141 -0.64 -3.49 -15.65
C TRP A 141 0.14 -4.34 -16.67
N ASP A 142 -0.52 -5.26 -17.37
CA ASP A 142 0.16 -6.12 -18.35
C ASP A 142 0.58 -5.31 -19.60
N GLY A 143 1.82 -5.53 -20.04
CA GLY A 143 2.38 -4.85 -21.21
C GLY A 143 2.79 -3.39 -21.01
N VAL A 144 2.76 -2.86 -19.78
CA VAL A 144 3.20 -1.48 -19.52
C VAL A 144 4.69 -1.33 -19.78
N VAL A 145 5.07 -0.26 -20.48
CA VAL A 145 6.48 0.01 -20.81
C VAL A 145 7.30 0.35 -19.56
N ASP A 146 8.54 -0.11 -19.53
CA ASP A 146 9.47 0.16 -18.44
C ASP A 146 9.84 1.67 -18.38
N PRO A 147 9.61 2.37 -17.26
CA PRO A 147 9.89 3.79 -17.10
C PRO A 147 11.39 4.16 -17.16
N GLU A 148 12.30 3.19 -17.04
CA GLU A 148 13.74 3.41 -17.27
C GLU A 148 14.08 3.44 -18.77
N ILE A 149 13.26 2.83 -19.62
CA ILE A 149 13.44 2.77 -21.07
C ILE A 149 12.67 3.90 -21.77
N ASP A 150 11.39 4.08 -21.41
CA ASP A 150 10.50 5.07 -22.04
C ASP A 150 9.58 5.69 -20.99
N TRP A 151 10.03 6.82 -20.42
CA TRP A 151 9.28 7.57 -19.42
C TRP A 151 7.99 8.19 -19.98
N ASP A 152 8.03 8.73 -21.19
CA ASP A 152 6.86 9.39 -21.79
C ASP A 152 5.77 8.36 -22.13
N GLY A 153 6.16 7.23 -22.71
CA GLY A 153 5.25 6.11 -22.97
C GLY A 153 4.66 5.54 -21.69
N PHE A 154 5.47 5.39 -20.64
CA PHE A 154 5.00 4.95 -19.31
C PHE A 154 3.95 5.90 -18.76
N MET A 155 4.24 7.20 -18.79
CA MET A 155 3.34 8.22 -18.27
C MET A 155 2.02 8.32 -19.04
N GLN A 156 2.07 8.14 -20.36
CA GLN A 156 0.85 8.10 -21.18
C GLN A 156 -0.03 6.92 -20.77
N GLN A 157 0.53 5.70 -20.73
CA GLN A 157 -0.23 4.48 -20.40
C GLN A 157 -0.79 4.54 -18.98
N LEU A 158 0.01 5.00 -18.02
CA LEU A 158 -0.46 5.20 -16.65
C LEU A 158 -1.59 6.24 -16.57
N GLY A 159 -1.48 7.33 -17.33
CA GLY A 159 -2.55 8.33 -17.43
C GLY A 159 -3.85 7.77 -17.99
N GLU A 160 -3.78 6.91 -19.02
CA GLU A 160 -4.93 6.22 -19.61
C GLU A 160 -5.60 5.27 -18.60
N MET A 161 -4.83 4.53 -17.80
CA MET A 161 -5.36 3.66 -16.74
C MET A 161 -6.10 4.47 -15.67
N LEU A 162 -5.51 5.56 -15.21
CA LEU A 162 -6.13 6.42 -14.18
C LEU A 162 -7.46 7.04 -14.63
N LEU A 163 -7.69 7.21 -15.93
CA LEU A 163 -8.99 7.68 -16.45
C LEU A 163 -10.10 6.63 -16.30
N SER A 164 -9.75 5.35 -16.22
CA SER A 164 -10.70 4.25 -16.02
C SER A 164 -10.98 3.94 -14.55
N GLU A 165 -10.14 4.44 -13.65
CA GLU A 165 -10.23 4.19 -12.21
C GLU A 165 -11.12 5.22 -11.49
N GLU A 166 -11.81 4.76 -10.46
CA GLU A 166 -12.54 5.67 -9.57
C GLU A 166 -11.56 6.45 -8.70
N HIS A 167 -11.78 7.77 -8.63
CA HIS A 167 -11.01 8.63 -7.74
C HIS A 167 -11.23 8.27 -6.27
N GLN A 168 -10.16 8.39 -5.48
CA GLN A 168 -10.13 8.02 -4.07
C GLN A 168 -10.02 9.23 -3.17
N TRP A 169 -10.62 9.14 -1.98
CA TRP A 169 -10.44 10.16 -0.95
C TRP A 169 -9.01 10.18 -0.43
N SER A 170 -8.40 11.36 -0.45
CA SER A 170 -7.09 11.60 0.16
C SER A 170 -7.22 12.14 1.58
N PRO A 171 -6.63 11.47 2.59
CA PRO A 171 -6.60 11.99 3.95
C PRO A 171 -5.69 13.23 4.09
N VAL A 172 -4.65 13.34 3.25
CA VAL A 172 -3.69 14.46 3.28
C VAL A 172 -4.30 15.72 2.67
N SER A 173 -4.82 15.64 1.44
CA SER A 173 -5.38 16.81 0.73
C SER A 173 -6.84 17.10 1.08
N LYS A 174 -7.53 16.16 1.73
CA LYS A 174 -8.96 16.19 2.06
C LYS A 174 -9.83 16.40 0.81
N LYS A 175 -9.50 15.71 -0.27
CA LYS A 175 -10.18 15.77 -1.56
C LYS A 175 -10.24 14.38 -2.21
N VAL A 176 -11.24 14.20 -3.06
CA VAL A 176 -11.32 13.04 -3.97
C VAL A 176 -10.40 13.31 -5.16
N GLN A 177 -9.42 12.45 -5.38
CA GLN A 177 -8.37 12.60 -6.39
C GLN A 177 -7.93 11.23 -6.92
N PRO A 178 -7.28 11.14 -8.09
CA PRO A 178 -6.76 9.87 -8.60
C PRO A 178 -5.76 9.22 -7.63
N TRP A 179 -5.48 7.94 -7.85
CA TRP A 179 -4.45 7.20 -7.10
C TRP A 179 -3.06 7.83 -7.23
N ILE A 180 -2.74 8.37 -8.41
CA ILE A 180 -1.43 8.92 -8.72
C ILE A 180 -1.58 10.35 -9.24
N ASP A 181 -0.88 11.29 -8.60
CA ASP A 181 -0.69 12.65 -9.11
C ASP A 181 0.42 12.65 -10.17
N MET A 182 -0.01 12.62 -11.43
CA MET A 182 0.89 12.58 -12.59
C MET A 182 1.83 13.79 -12.67
N LYS A 183 1.45 14.97 -12.16
CA LYS A 183 2.34 16.13 -12.15
C LYS A 183 3.44 15.99 -11.11
N ALA A 184 3.06 15.55 -9.91
CA ALA A 184 4.03 15.29 -8.84
C ALA A 184 4.96 14.14 -9.22
N LEU A 185 4.44 13.10 -9.86
CA LEU A 185 5.23 11.96 -10.35
C LEU A 185 6.27 12.42 -11.38
N ASN A 186 5.84 13.17 -12.40
CA ASN A 186 6.75 13.69 -13.43
C ASN A 186 7.82 14.62 -12.86
N LYS A 187 7.49 15.40 -11.85
CA LYS A 187 8.45 16.30 -11.20
C LYS A 187 9.58 15.54 -10.49
N ILE A 188 9.29 14.34 -9.98
CA ILE A 188 10.26 13.53 -9.21
C ILE A 188 11.09 12.64 -10.14
N TYR A 189 10.45 12.01 -11.12
CA TYR A 189 11.06 10.95 -11.93
C TYR A 189 11.30 11.33 -13.39
N GLY A 190 10.61 12.35 -13.89
CA GLY A 190 10.70 12.78 -15.27
C GLY A 190 11.99 13.53 -15.55
N ASP A 191 12.47 13.38 -16.78
CA ASP A 191 13.51 14.25 -17.30
C ASP A 191 12.87 15.63 -17.61
N ASN A 192 13.65 16.72 -17.59
CA ASN A 192 13.17 18.12 -17.69
C ASN A 192 12.39 18.50 -18.98
N TYR A 193 11.96 17.53 -19.79
CA TYR A 193 11.27 17.71 -21.06
C TYR A 193 9.92 16.96 -21.02
N GLY A 194 8.81 17.70 -20.98
CA GLY A 194 7.48 17.14 -21.30
C GLY A 194 6.40 17.33 -20.23
N LEU A 195 5.63 18.42 -20.32
CA LEU A 195 4.38 18.61 -19.54
C LEU A 195 3.16 18.90 -20.44
N ASP A 196 3.30 18.83 -21.77
CA ASP A 196 2.24 19.33 -22.66
C ASP A 196 1.04 18.39 -22.78
N TRP A 197 1.21 17.07 -22.59
CA TRP A 197 0.11 16.10 -22.61
C TRP A 197 -0.64 16.01 -21.27
N LEU A 198 -0.03 16.39 -20.13
CA LEU A 198 -0.68 16.42 -18.80
C LEU A 198 -1.88 17.36 -18.72
N LYS A 199 -1.94 18.35 -19.62
CA LYS A 199 -3.10 19.25 -19.76
C LYS A 199 -4.35 18.50 -20.25
N ALA A 200 -4.20 17.42 -21.02
CA ALA A 200 -5.33 16.63 -21.48
C ALA A 200 -5.92 15.76 -20.36
N VAL A 201 -5.07 15.13 -19.54
CA VAL A 201 -5.48 14.26 -18.42
C VAL A 201 -6.11 15.06 -17.27
N ASN A 202 -5.54 16.23 -16.91
CA ASN A 202 -6.10 17.07 -15.85
C ASN A 202 -7.43 17.76 -16.24
N ASN A 203 -7.74 17.86 -17.53
CA ASN A 203 -8.96 18.48 -18.05
C ASN A 203 -10.05 17.43 -18.36
N GLY A 204 -9.97 16.24 -17.76
CA GLY A 204 -10.90 15.10 -17.90
C GLY A 204 -12.34 15.34 -17.42
N LEU A 205 -12.91 16.51 -17.67
CA LEU A 205 -14.36 16.76 -17.78
C LEU A 205 -14.81 16.87 -19.25
N GLY A 206 -13.96 16.52 -20.23
CA GLY A 206 -14.23 16.80 -21.66
C GLY A 206 -14.13 15.64 -22.66
N ILE A 207 -13.68 14.44 -22.28
CA ILE A 207 -13.58 13.30 -23.23
C ILE A 207 -14.21 12.03 -22.63
N ALA A 208 -15.37 12.20 -21.98
CA ALA A 208 -16.33 11.12 -21.82
C ALA A 208 -17.16 11.03 -23.11
N MET A 209 -16.58 10.50 -24.20
CA MET A 209 -17.24 9.98 -25.41
C MET A 209 -16.22 9.91 -26.56
N LEU A 210 -15.44 8.82 -26.67
CA LEU A 210 -15.14 8.23 -28.00
C LEU A 210 -14.41 6.87 -28.00
N VAL A 211 -14.35 6.11 -26.91
CA VAL A 211 -14.01 4.66 -26.99
C VAL A 211 -15.26 3.88 -26.65
N LEU A 212 -16.23 4.01 -27.56
CA LEU A 212 -17.42 3.17 -27.58
C LEU A 212 -16.98 1.77 -28.06
N ALA A 213 -17.07 0.81 -27.15
CA ALA A 213 -17.40 -0.59 -27.42
C ALA A 213 -16.65 -1.31 -28.56
N VAL A 214 -15.48 -1.87 -28.24
CA VAL A 214 -15.11 -3.21 -28.73
C VAL A 214 -14.79 -4.08 -27.52
N ALA A 215 -15.78 -4.24 -26.64
CA ALA A 215 -15.79 -5.31 -25.65
C ALA A 215 -16.65 -6.45 -26.22
N VAL A 216 -15.96 -7.55 -26.48
CA VAL A 216 -16.44 -8.83 -26.98
C VAL A 216 -17.64 -9.32 -26.14
N PHE A 217 -18.80 -9.42 -26.76
CA PHE A 217 -19.93 -10.17 -26.22
C PHE A 217 -19.77 -11.65 -26.66
N GLU A 218 -18.94 -12.42 -25.95
CA GLU A 218 -19.11 -13.88 -25.92
C GLU A 218 -20.20 -14.20 -24.90
N VAL A 219 -21.45 -14.20 -25.35
CA VAL A 219 -22.53 -14.85 -24.61
C VAL A 219 -22.56 -16.30 -25.05
N TRP A 220 -22.06 -17.14 -24.15
CA TRP A 220 -22.47 -18.53 -24.01
C TRP A 220 -23.99 -18.56 -23.79
N PHE A 221 -24.74 -19.08 -24.76
CA PHE A 221 -26.04 -19.69 -24.48
C PHE A 221 -25.95 -21.18 -24.79
N MET A 222 -26.39 -21.94 -23.79
CA MET A 222 -26.56 -23.37 -23.76
C MET A 222 -27.42 -23.86 -24.92
N ASP A 223 -26.98 -24.92 -25.58
CA ASP A 223 -27.72 -26.15 -25.86
C ASP A 223 -26.73 -27.30 -26.14
#